data_AF-A0AAV9MLL3-F1
#
_entry.id   AF-A0AAV9MLL3-F1
#
_cell.length_a   1.000
_cell.length_b   1.000
_cell.length_c   1.000
_cell.angle_alpha   90.00
_cell.angle_beta   90.00
_cell.angle_gamma   90.00
#
_symmetry.space_group_name_H-M   'P 1'
#
loop_
_entity.id
_entity.type
_entity.pdbx_description
1 polymer ?
#
loop_
_entity_poly.entity_id
_entity_poly.type
_entity_poly.pdbx_seq_one_letter_code
_entity_poly.pdbx_strand_id
1 'polypeptide(L)'
;MAAVEEPILSRLDRLDNIIKKLEEVRGGDHSPKTSTASSETLTSDGQVSSLDFSPRSMEKHCRPIDDVISETEHKGTLIQRLVNVENRVLNVCLQLEAELEMMKKKKEEENNNVVVEENLNLKKNNVVIIEEKNKASHKKGGFKSFVKSCVKGTGIGKHKQRD
;
A
#
# COMPACT_ATOMS: atom_id res chain seq x y z
N MET A 1 -1.13 11.63 -34.93
CA MET A 1 -0.51 12.72 -34.17
C MET A 1 -1.14 12.74 -32.79
N ALA A 2 -0.44 12.24 -31.76
CA ALA A 2 -0.94 12.28 -30.38
C ALA A 2 -0.93 13.75 -29.93
N ALA A 3 -2.10 14.30 -29.60
CA ALA A 3 -2.18 15.62 -29.00
C ALA A 3 -1.45 15.55 -27.65
N VAL A 4 -0.34 16.29 -27.52
CA VAL A 4 0.34 16.46 -26.24
C VAL A 4 -0.55 17.37 -25.40
N GLU A 5 -1.44 16.75 -24.62
CA GLU A 5 -2.37 17.48 -23.76
C GLU A 5 -1.56 18.19 -22.68
N GLU A 6 -1.71 19.52 -22.57
CA GLU A 6 -1.01 20.30 -21.56
C GLU A 6 -1.29 19.77 -20.15
N PRO A 7 -0.28 19.74 -19.25
CA PRO A 7 -0.47 19.40 -17.86
C PRO A 7 -1.63 20.19 -17.23
N ILE A 8 -2.42 19.52 -16.38
CA ILE A 8 -3.63 20.09 -15.77
C ILE A 8 -3.35 21.44 -15.09
N LEU A 9 -2.19 21.58 -14.45
CA LEU A 9 -1.76 22.82 -13.79
C LEU A 9 -1.60 23.99 -14.77
N SER A 10 -1.03 23.75 -15.96
CA SER A 10 -0.88 24.76 -17.01
C SER A 10 -2.23 25.24 -17.55
N ARG A 11 -3.22 24.34 -17.61
CA ARG A 11 -4.58 24.67 -18.03
C ARG A 11 -5.31 25.53 -16.99
N LEU A 12 -5.12 25.23 -15.71
CA LEU A 12 -5.69 26.02 -14.60
C LEU A 12 -5.06 27.41 -14.53
N ASP A 13 -3.74 27.51 -14.59
CA ASP A 13 -3.03 28.80 -14.60
C ASP A 13 -3.48 29.68 -15.78
N ARG A 14 -3.68 29.10 -16.97
CA ARG A 14 -4.24 29.83 -18.11
C ARG A 14 -5.66 30.35 -17.84
N LEU A 15 -6.51 29.55 -17.21
CA LEU A 15 -7.88 29.97 -16.88
C LEU A 15 -7.90 31.09 -15.84
N ASP A 16 -7.07 31.00 -14.80
CA ASP A 16 -6.95 32.03 -13.77
C ASP A 16 -6.50 33.37 -14.37
N ASN A 17 -5.52 33.33 -15.28
CA ASN A 17 -5.06 34.51 -16.01
C ASN A 17 -6.16 35.13 -16.91
N ILE A 18 -7.02 34.31 -17.51
CA ILE A 18 -8.15 34.79 -18.33
C ILE A 18 -9.22 35.42 -17.44
N ILE A 19 -9.59 34.77 -16.34
CA ILE A 19 -10.59 35.28 -15.38
C ILE A 19 -10.15 36.64 -14.83
N LYS A 20 -8.89 36.75 -14.40
CA LYS A 20 -8.30 37.99 -13.92
C LYS A 20 -8.46 39.15 -14.91
N LYS A 21 -8.12 38.92 -16.19
CA LYS A 21 -8.29 39.94 -17.24
C LYS A 21 -9.76 40.31 -17.49
N LEU A 22 -10.67 39.34 -17.41
CA LEU A 22 -12.10 39.58 -17.61
C LEU A 22 -12.72 40.37 -16.45
N GLU A 23 -12.21 40.18 -15.23
CA GLU A 23 -12.60 40.97 -14.06
C GLU A 23 -12.05 42.40 -14.15
N GLU A 24 -10.81 42.57 -14.58
CA GLU A 24 -10.20 43.88 -14.84
C GLU A 24 -10.99 44.69 -15.89
N VAL A 25 -11.47 44.04 -16.96
CA VAL A 25 -12.29 44.70 -18.00
C VAL A 25 -13.72 45.00 -17.53
N ARG A 26 -14.26 44.22 -16.59
CA ARG A 26 -15.63 44.37 -16.07
C ARG A 26 -15.74 45.38 -14.92
N GLY A 27 -14.66 45.65 -14.20
CA GLY A 27 -14.59 46.63 -13.11
C GLY A 27 -14.27 48.07 -13.53
N GLY A 28 -14.20 48.36 -14.83
CA GLY A 28 -13.87 49.68 -15.35
C GLY A 28 -15.10 50.56 -15.61
N ASP A 29 -15.37 51.52 -14.73
CA ASP A 29 -16.36 52.60 -14.86
C ASP A 29 -16.08 53.61 -16.00
N HIS A 30 -15.56 53.15 -17.15
CA HIS A 30 -15.23 54.03 -18.28
C HIS A 30 -15.89 53.54 -19.55
N SER A 31 -17.08 54.10 -19.79
CA SER A 31 -17.58 54.29 -21.14
C SER A 31 -16.54 55.09 -21.96
N PRO A 32 -16.23 54.64 -23.18
CA PRO A 32 -16.34 55.55 -24.29
C PRO A 32 -17.25 54.94 -25.37
N LYS A 33 -18.33 55.66 -25.64
CA LYS A 33 -19.12 55.59 -26.87
C LYS A 33 -18.20 55.73 -28.09
N THR A 34 -18.14 54.74 -29.00
CA THR A 34 -17.85 54.96 -30.43
C THR A 34 -18.48 53.89 -31.33
N SER A 35 -19.61 54.28 -31.91
CA SER A 35 -20.10 54.14 -33.29
C SER A 35 -19.71 52.94 -34.17
N THR A 36 -20.77 52.26 -34.61
CA THR A 36 -21.03 51.65 -35.92
C THR A 36 -20.27 52.27 -37.11
N ALA A 37 -19.63 51.42 -37.93
CA ALA A 37 -19.40 51.66 -39.35
C ALA A 37 -19.49 50.33 -40.13
N SER A 38 -20.31 50.36 -41.16
CA SER A 38 -20.66 49.30 -42.12
C SER A 38 -19.66 49.20 -43.29
N SER A 39 -19.90 48.20 -44.17
CA SER A 39 -19.18 47.85 -45.43
C SER A 39 -17.95 46.95 -45.23
N GLU A 40 -17.66 45.92 -46.02
CA GLU A 40 -18.04 45.64 -47.41
C GLU A 40 -17.77 44.16 -47.79
N THR A 41 -18.48 43.70 -48.81
CA THR A 41 -18.41 42.41 -49.49
C THR A 41 -17.10 42.21 -50.25
N LEU A 42 -16.37 41.10 -50.06
CA LEU A 42 -15.42 40.59 -51.06
C LEU A 42 -15.39 39.05 -51.09
N THR A 43 -15.74 38.53 -52.25
CA THR A 43 -15.57 37.17 -52.75
C THR A 43 -14.08 36.87 -52.96
N SER A 44 -13.54 35.78 -52.42
CA SER A 44 -12.46 35.04 -53.10
C SER A 44 -12.30 33.65 -52.51
N ASP A 45 -12.40 32.65 -53.40
CA ASP A 45 -12.17 31.25 -53.16
C ASP A 45 -10.77 30.96 -52.59
N GLY A 46 -10.73 30.02 -51.63
CA GLY A 46 -9.55 29.25 -51.29
C GLY A 46 -8.74 29.78 -50.12
N GLN A 47 -9.16 29.50 -48.88
CA GLN A 47 -8.24 29.32 -47.75
C GLN A 47 -8.80 28.35 -46.70
N VAL A 48 -7.95 27.37 -46.37
CA VAL A 48 -7.71 26.75 -45.06
C VAL A 48 -8.78 27.03 -44.01
N SER A 49 -9.41 25.96 -43.50
CA SER A 49 -10.24 25.88 -42.30
C SER A 49 -9.88 26.92 -41.22
N SER A 50 -10.34 28.16 -41.41
CA SER A 50 -10.38 29.17 -40.37
C SER A 50 -11.59 28.81 -39.54
N LEU A 51 -11.33 28.29 -38.34
CA LEU A 51 -12.35 28.26 -37.30
C LEU A 51 -12.76 29.72 -37.11
N ASP A 52 -13.90 30.10 -37.68
CA ASP A 52 -14.47 31.43 -37.58
C ASP A 52 -14.93 31.62 -36.13
N PHE A 53 -14.01 32.00 -35.26
CA PHE A 53 -14.25 32.48 -33.90
C PHE A 53 -14.92 33.87 -33.92
N SER A 54 -15.79 34.12 -34.88
CA SER A 54 -16.73 35.22 -34.85
C SER A 54 -17.70 34.96 -33.68
N PRO A 55 -17.85 35.89 -32.71
CA PRO A 55 -18.77 35.74 -31.57
C PRO A 55 -20.22 35.44 -31.99
N ARG A 56 -20.57 35.72 -33.25
CA ARG A 56 -21.90 35.54 -33.84
C ARG A 56 -22.16 34.13 -34.37
N SER A 57 -21.14 33.27 -34.52
CA SER A 57 -21.29 31.90 -34.99
C SER A 57 -21.47 30.89 -33.86
N MET A 58 -20.98 31.20 -32.65
CA MET A 58 -21.05 30.31 -31.48
C MET A 58 -22.46 30.04 -30.98
N GLU A 59 -23.40 30.96 -31.24
CA GLU A 59 -24.81 30.82 -30.86
C GLU A 59 -25.47 29.57 -31.47
N LYS A 60 -24.96 29.06 -32.60
CA LYS A 60 -25.47 27.83 -33.24
C LYS A 60 -24.90 26.53 -32.65
N HIS A 61 -23.96 26.61 -31.72
CA HIS A 61 -23.28 25.45 -31.11
C HIS A 61 -23.37 25.42 -29.57
N CYS A 62 -23.96 26.45 -28.96
CA CYS A 62 -24.19 26.49 -27.52
C CYS A 62 -25.48 25.76 -27.16
N ARG A 63 -25.46 25.06 -26.01
CA ARG A 63 -26.68 24.55 -25.37
C ARG A 63 -27.40 25.69 -24.65
N PRO A 64 -28.73 25.61 -24.45
CA PRO A 64 -29.48 26.56 -23.63
C PRO A 64 -28.83 26.75 -22.26
N ILE A 65 -28.80 28.00 -21.77
CA ILE A 65 -28.13 28.32 -20.51
C ILE A 65 -28.75 27.60 -19.30
N ASP A 66 -30.08 27.40 -19.32
CA ASP A 66 -30.81 26.69 -18.26
C ASP A 66 -30.40 25.22 -18.17
N ASP A 67 -30.11 24.57 -19.31
CA ASP A 67 -29.61 23.19 -19.36
C ASP A 67 -28.22 23.11 -18.71
N VAL A 68 -27.36 24.10 -18.99
CA VAL A 68 -26.00 24.15 -18.43
C VAL A 68 -26.02 24.43 -16.93
N ILE A 69 -26.91 25.31 -16.47
CA ILE A 69 -27.09 25.61 -15.04
C ILE A 69 -27.57 24.36 -14.31
N SER A 70 -28.66 23.73 -14.77
CA SER A 70 -29.21 22.52 -14.15
C SER A 70 -28.22 21.34 -14.17
N GLU A 71 -27.46 21.18 -15.26
CA GLU A 71 -26.39 20.18 -15.34
C GLU A 71 -25.29 20.44 -14.30
N THR A 72 -24.88 21.70 -14.14
CA THR A 72 -23.82 22.09 -13.19
C THR A 72 -24.27 21.93 -11.75
N GLU A 73 -25.50 22.33 -11.43
CA GLU A 73 -26.11 22.13 -10.12
C GLU A 73 -26.21 20.65 -9.76
N HIS A 74 -26.65 19.81 -10.72
CA HIS A 74 -26.78 18.38 -10.51
C HIS A 74 -25.42 17.67 -10.35
N LYS A 75 -24.40 18.06 -11.14
CA LYS A 75 -23.05 17.48 -11.07
C LYS A 75 -22.26 17.98 -9.86
N GLY A 76 -22.67 19.11 -9.28
CA GLY A 76 -21.97 19.78 -8.19
C GLY A 76 -20.65 20.42 -8.64
N THR A 77 -19.99 21.04 -7.67
CA THR A 77 -18.72 21.73 -7.87
C THR A 77 -17.55 20.74 -8.02
N LEU A 78 -16.47 21.21 -8.66
CA LEU A 78 -15.21 20.47 -8.70
C LEU A 78 -14.71 20.12 -7.28
N ILE A 79 -14.89 21.03 -6.31
CA ILE A 79 -14.51 20.84 -4.91
C ILE A 79 -15.26 19.65 -4.29
N GLN A 80 -16.57 19.55 -4.47
CA GLN A 80 -17.35 18.40 -3.96
C GLN A 80 -16.87 17.08 -4.56
N ARG A 81 -16.52 17.06 -5.86
CA ARG A 81 -15.96 15.86 -6.49
C ARG A 81 -14.57 15.50 -5.93
N LEU A 82 -13.73 16.50 -5.66
CA LEU A 82 -12.42 16.30 -5.06
C LEU A 82 -12.54 15.72 -3.65
N VAL A 83 -13.37 16.31 -2.80
CA VAL A 83 -13.64 15.81 -1.43
C VAL A 83 -14.15 14.37 -1.45
N ASN A 84 -15.04 14.02 -2.39
CA ASN A 84 -15.51 12.64 -2.54
C ASN A 84 -14.38 11.67 -2.91
N VAL A 85 -13.46 12.07 -3.79
CA VAL A 85 -12.29 11.26 -4.14
C VAL A 85 -11.36 11.11 -2.94
N GLU A 86 -11.06 12.20 -2.23
CA GLU A 86 -10.23 12.18 -1.02
C GLU A 86 -10.80 11.23 0.04
N ASN A 87 -12.11 11.29 0.30
CA ASN A 87 -12.79 10.39 1.24
C ASN A 87 -12.69 8.92 0.82
N ARG A 88 -12.84 8.63 -0.48
CA ARG A 88 -12.73 7.26 -1.00
C ARG A 88 -11.29 6.73 -0.87
N VAL A 89 -10.31 7.57 -1.19
CA VAL A 89 -8.88 7.22 -1.04
C VAL A 89 -8.56 6.96 0.43
N LEU A 90 -8.98 7.85 1.34
CA LEU A 90 -8.80 7.68 2.77
C LEU A 90 -9.39 6.36 3.26
N ASN A 91 -10.61 6.02 2.85
CA ASN A 91 -11.25 4.77 3.25
C ASN A 91 -10.47 3.53 2.77
N VAL A 92 -9.96 3.55 1.54
CA VAL A 92 -9.12 2.47 1.00
C VAL A 92 -7.80 2.37 1.77
N CYS A 93 -7.16 3.49 2.11
CA CYS A 93 -5.95 3.50 2.93
C CYS A 93 -6.18 2.86 4.30
N LEU A 94 -7.26 3.24 4.98
CA LEU A 94 -7.62 2.67 6.30
C LEU A 94 -7.90 1.16 6.21
N GLN A 95 -8.57 0.70 5.16
CA GLN A 95 -8.82 -0.73 4.94
C GLN A 95 -7.52 -1.51 4.72
N LEU A 96 -6.62 -1.00 3.87
CA LEU A 96 -5.32 -1.62 3.61
C LEU A 96 -4.45 -1.67 4.87
N GLU A 97 -4.41 -0.60 5.66
CA GLU A 97 -3.69 -0.56 6.93
C GLU A 97 -4.24 -1.60 7.91
N ALA A 98 -5.57 -1.73 8.03
CA ALA A 98 -6.20 -2.73 8.88
C ALA A 98 -5.89 -4.17 8.40
N GLU A 99 -5.95 -4.44 7.10
CA GLU A 99 -5.61 -5.73 6.52
C GLU A 99 -4.15 -6.11 6.75
N LEU A 100 -3.22 -5.17 6.54
CA LEU A 100 -1.81 -5.37 6.83
C LEU A 100 -1.56 -5.65 8.30
N GLU A 101 -2.25 -4.96 9.20
CA GLU A 101 -2.11 -5.17 10.63
C GLU A 101 -2.64 -6.54 11.05
N MET A 102 -3.75 -7.01 10.47
CA MET A 102 -4.23 -8.38 10.67
C MET A 102 -3.25 -9.41 10.11
N MET A 103 -2.65 -9.16 8.94
CA MET A 103 -1.67 -10.07 8.34
C MET A 103 -0.40 -10.18 9.18
N LYS A 104 0.08 -9.06 9.75
CA LYS A 104 1.23 -9.05 10.67
C LYS A 104 0.94 -9.85 11.93
N LYS A 105 -0.20 -9.62 12.58
CA LYS A 105 -0.61 -10.36 13.78
C LYS A 105 -0.68 -11.86 13.51
N LYS A 106 -1.29 -12.25 12.38
CA LYS A 106 -1.35 -13.66 11.98
C LYS A 106 0.04 -14.26 11.78
N LYS A 107 0.95 -13.53 11.13
CA LYS A 107 2.33 -13.98 10.92
C LYS A 107 3.13 -14.08 12.24
N GLU A 108 2.91 -13.17 13.17
CA GLU A 108 3.50 -13.22 14.51
C GLU A 108 2.98 -14.42 15.31
N GLU A 109 1.67 -14.69 15.27
CA GLU A 109 1.06 -15.87 15.89
C GLU A 109 1.58 -17.18 15.29
N GLU A 110 1.70 -17.27 13.97
CA GLU A 110 2.30 -18.42 13.29
C GLU A 110 3.76 -18.62 13.71
N ASN A 111 4.57 -17.56 13.73
CA ASN A 111 5.96 -17.64 14.19
C ASN A 111 6.06 -18.06 15.66
N ASN A 112 5.22 -17.51 16.54
CA ASN A 112 5.19 -17.85 17.95
C ASN A 112 4.81 -19.33 18.16
N ASN A 113 3.83 -19.83 17.41
CA ASN A 113 3.44 -21.24 17.46
C ASN A 113 4.56 -22.17 17.01
N VAL A 114 5.28 -21.83 15.93
CA VAL A 114 6.45 -22.60 15.46
C VAL A 114 7.54 -22.63 16.54
N VAL A 115 7.86 -21.49 17.16
CA VAL A 115 8.86 -21.42 18.23
C VAL A 115 8.45 -22.24 19.45
N VAL A 116 7.17 -22.23 19.84
CA VAL A 116 6.65 -23.05 20.94
C VAL A 116 6.77 -24.54 20.62
N GLU A 117 6.43 -24.94 19.39
CA GLU A 117 6.49 -26.34 18.97
C GLU A 117 7.94 -26.87 18.91
N GLU A 118 8.88 -26.08 18.39
CA GLU A 118 10.31 -26.41 18.41
C GLU A 118 10.84 -26.56 19.85
N ASN A 119 10.48 -25.65 20.75
CA ASN A 119 10.89 -25.72 22.16
C ASN A 119 10.31 -26.95 22.88
N LEU A 120 9.07 -27.33 22.59
CA LEU A 120 8.46 -28.55 23.13
C LEU A 120 9.16 -29.81 22.60
N ASN A 121 9.52 -29.83 21.31
CA ASN A 121 10.25 -30.95 20.71
C ASN A 121 11.69 -31.08 21.26
N LEU A 122 12.41 -29.96 21.45
CA LEU A 122 13.72 -29.97 22.11
C LEU A 122 13.64 -30.52 23.54
N LYS A 123 12.63 -30.10 24.33
CA LYS A 123 12.42 -30.62 25.69
C LYS A 123 12.14 -32.12 25.69
N LYS A 124 11.27 -32.61 24.80
CA LYS A 124 10.98 -34.05 24.67
C LYS A 124 12.24 -34.84 24.34
N ASN A 125 13.02 -34.39 23.36
CA ASN A 125 14.26 -35.06 22.96
C ASN A 125 15.27 -35.12 24.10
N ASN A 126 15.43 -34.03 24.86
CA ASN A 126 16.33 -33.99 26.01
C ASN A 126 15.88 -34.95 27.13
N VAL A 127 14.58 -35.04 27.40
CA VAL A 127 14.04 -35.98 28.41
C VAL A 127 14.29 -37.43 27.99
N VAL A 128 14.05 -37.79 26.73
CA VAL A 128 14.32 -39.14 26.20
C VAL A 128 15.80 -39.51 26.35
N ILE A 129 16.71 -38.59 26.01
CA ILE A 129 18.17 -38.81 26.16
C ILE A 129 18.56 -39.02 27.63
N ILE A 130 17.94 -38.29 28.57
CA ILE A 130 18.20 -38.44 30.00
C ILE A 130 17.72 -39.81 30.49
N GLU A 131 16.52 -40.25 30.10
CA GLU A 131 16.00 -41.57 30.47
C GLU A 131 16.86 -42.71 29.92
N GLU A 132 17.33 -42.59 28.68
CA GLU A 132 18.17 -43.60 28.04
C GLU A 132 19.54 -43.72 28.72
N LYS A 133 20.16 -42.58 29.08
CA LYS A 133 21.41 -42.55 29.86
C LYS A 133 21.24 -43.15 31.26
N ASN A 134 20.09 -42.94 31.90
CA ASN A 134 19.81 -43.50 33.22
C ASN A 134 19.64 -45.03 33.15
N LYS A 135 19.03 -45.58 32.10
CA LYS A 135 18.94 -47.04 31.87
C LYS A 135 20.29 -47.70 31.57
N ALA A 136 21.22 -47.00 30.91
CA ALA A 136 22.53 -47.55 30.55
C ALA A 136 23.55 -47.60 31.70
N SER A 137 23.33 -46.86 32.79
CA SER A 137 24.33 -46.65 33.85
C SER A 137 24.46 -47.78 34.88
N HIS A 138 23.60 -48.80 34.87
CA HIS A 138 23.61 -49.87 35.89
C HIS A 138 24.42 -51.14 35.57
N LYS A 139 25.26 -51.16 34.52
CA LYS A 139 26.02 -52.37 34.11
C LYS A 139 27.51 -52.19 33.84
N LYS A 140 28.21 -51.33 34.59
CA LYS A 140 29.68 -51.29 34.52
C LYS A 140 30.27 -51.53 35.90
N GLY A 141 30.76 -52.76 36.12
CA GLY A 141 31.62 -53.12 37.24
C GLY A 141 32.87 -52.24 37.19
N GLY A 142 32.83 -51.13 37.92
CA GLY A 142 33.90 -50.15 37.96
C GLY A 142 35.13 -50.70 38.69
N PHE A 143 36.24 -49.98 38.58
CA PHE A 143 37.56 -50.24 39.20
C PHE A 143 37.51 -50.81 40.64
N LYS A 144 36.48 -50.47 41.42
CA LYS A 144 36.22 -51.04 42.76
C LYS A 144 36.04 -52.58 42.77
N SER A 145 35.44 -53.18 41.74
CA SER A 145 35.31 -54.64 41.64
C SER A 145 36.63 -55.32 41.27
N PHE A 146 37.46 -54.65 40.48
CA PHE A 146 38.80 -55.11 40.12
C PHE A 146 39.75 -55.09 41.33
N VAL A 147 39.76 -54.00 42.11
CA VAL A 147 40.56 -53.90 43.34
C VAL A 147 40.11 -54.95 44.37
N LYS A 148 38.81 -55.27 44.44
CA LYS A 148 38.28 -56.30 45.34
C LYS A 148 38.71 -57.73 44.97
N SER A 149 39.00 -58.03 43.70
CA SER A 149 39.52 -59.35 43.31
C SER A 149 41.03 -59.48 43.55
N CYS A 150 41.80 -58.38 43.45
CA CYS A 150 43.23 -58.39 43.73
C CYS A 150 43.56 -58.53 45.23
N VAL A 151 42.71 -58.00 46.12
CA VAL A 151 42.89 -58.13 47.59
C VAL A 151 42.48 -59.51 48.11
N LYS A 152 41.70 -60.27 47.34
CA LYS A 152 41.19 -61.59 47.76
C LYS A 152 41.98 -62.73 47.11
N GLY A 153 43.28 -62.73 47.36
CA GLY A 153 44.15 -63.87 47.11
C GLY A 153 44.90 -64.28 48.38
N THR A 154 44.79 -65.57 48.72
CA THR A 154 45.68 -66.39 49.59
C THR A 154 45.21 -66.69 51.03
N GLY A 155 45.08 -68.00 51.34
CA GLY A 155 44.91 -68.56 52.70
C GLY A 155 44.16 -69.92 52.74
N ILE A 156 44.76 -71.04 52.29
CA ILE A 156 45.35 -72.13 53.10
C ILE A 156 44.37 -73.18 53.67
N GLY A 157 44.52 -74.43 53.20
CA GLY A 157 44.75 -75.60 54.08
C GLY A 157 43.55 -76.39 54.62
N LYS A 158 43.28 -77.57 54.02
CA LYS A 158 42.67 -78.71 54.73
C LYS A 158 43.49 -79.97 54.43
N HIS A 159 44.40 -80.30 55.34
CA HIS A 159 45.02 -81.61 55.49
C HIS A 159 44.60 -82.13 56.88
N LYS A 160 44.01 -83.33 56.99
CA LYS A 160 43.81 -84.07 58.25
C LYS A 160 43.71 -85.57 57.92
N GLN A 161 44.84 -86.29 58.07
CA GLN A 161 45.09 -87.41 59.02
C GLN A 161 44.23 -88.66 58.73
N ARG A 162 44.84 -89.74 58.17
CA ARG A 162 45.38 -90.95 58.83
C ARG A 162 44.34 -91.67 59.71
N ASP A 163 43.90 -92.85 59.27
CA ASP A 163 44.38 -94.15 59.74
C ASP A 163 44.37 -95.16 58.58
#